data_AF-A0A3P3FX68-F1
#
_entry.id   AF-A0A3P3FX68-F1
#
_cell.length_a   1.000
_cell.length_b   1.000
_cell.length_c   1.000
_cell.angle_alpha   90.00
_cell.angle_beta   90.00
_cell.angle_gamma   90.00
#
_symmetry.space_group_name_H-M   'P 1'
#
loop_
_entity.id
_entity.type
_entity.pdbx_description
1 polymer ?
#
loop_
_entity_poly.entity_id
_entity_poly.type
_entity_poly.pdbx_seq_one_letter_code
_entity_poly.pdbx_strand_id
1 'polypeptide(L)'
;MNRPTKFSLVGISTVDVGPLRGKTFVPFLDPAGNPTNVFLIMGKNGAGKTTILDAIYCAMSLLRARTSEAYGHEALDSGKGAIQLDALVQLDDGRRSVMHLISMVAGADKPLKFWTPEGCERIGVYEDQQLLFFGKRLGYGPVERSNSSSPLALEFAEAIIQSLDQHPLSLWGTSMALPTVLYFHSDRGLRRPPHENRSIVRPKSLGYSPAHLFGPDGTNWAESIENLLVWFAWLGDDREKICREIVNDVVFKGTKRLGAVDRNELSIPVETASGDHHRLDQLSSGERQLVQLAIRIAAHMTGSTIVLIDETEQHLHTVMRRRLINILKSWAQERDGLSFVLTSHQTDSMRLLAPKTVEDGLFKSGCLVKPKFRSDDD
;
A
#
# COMPACT_ATOMS: atom_id res chain seq x y z
N MET A 1 24.39 0.56 12.00
CA MET A 1 23.38 -0.17 11.22
C MET A 1 22.66 0.85 10.37
N ASN A 2 22.61 0.62 9.06
CA ASN A 2 21.95 1.51 8.11
C ASN A 2 20.45 1.61 8.42
N ARG A 3 19.95 2.82 8.69
CA ARG A 3 18.53 3.08 8.95
C ARG A 3 17.87 3.61 7.70
N PRO A 4 16.76 3.01 7.22
CA PRO A 4 16.01 3.58 6.10
C PRO A 4 15.34 4.88 6.52
N THR A 5 15.52 5.94 5.72
CA THR A 5 14.94 7.26 5.97
C THR A 5 13.97 7.72 4.87
N LYS A 6 14.03 7.09 3.69
CA LYS A 6 13.09 7.32 2.58
C LYS A 6 12.96 6.07 1.74
N PHE A 7 11.75 5.77 1.26
CA PHE A 7 11.48 4.70 0.32
C PHE A 7 10.52 5.17 -0.76
N SER A 8 10.83 4.89 -2.03
CA SER A 8 9.98 5.25 -3.17
C SER A 8 10.05 4.20 -4.27
N LEU A 9 8.91 3.86 -4.86
CA LEU A 9 8.88 2.90 -5.96
C LEU A 9 9.52 3.49 -7.22
N VAL A 10 10.32 2.68 -7.90
CA VAL A 10 10.95 3.01 -9.19
C VAL A 10 10.29 2.22 -10.32
N GLY A 11 10.05 0.92 -10.09
CA GLY A 11 9.40 0.10 -11.09
C GLY A 11 9.13 -1.30 -10.58
N ILE A 12 8.31 -2.02 -11.35
CA ILE A 12 8.09 -3.44 -11.13
C ILE A 12 8.23 -4.20 -12.44
N SER A 13 9.03 -5.27 -12.41
CA SER A 13 9.13 -6.24 -13.50
C SER A 13 8.42 -7.52 -13.09
N THR A 14 7.67 -8.12 -14.01
CA THR A 14 7.02 -9.42 -13.83
C THR A 14 7.34 -10.34 -15.01
N VAL A 15 7.39 -11.63 -14.77
CA VAL A 15 7.46 -12.69 -15.80
C VAL A 15 6.39 -13.73 -15.48
N ASP A 16 5.45 -13.92 -16.40
CA ASP A 16 4.42 -14.96 -16.33
C ASP A 16 3.58 -14.96 -15.03
N VAL A 17 3.20 -13.76 -14.61
CA VAL A 17 2.41 -13.53 -13.40
C VAL A 17 0.95 -13.28 -13.78
N GLY A 18 0.06 -14.22 -13.47
CA GLY A 18 -1.38 -14.12 -13.79
C GLY A 18 -1.63 -13.85 -15.29
N PRO A 19 -2.37 -12.78 -15.65
CA PRO A 19 -2.62 -12.39 -17.05
C PRO A 19 -1.42 -11.67 -17.72
N LEU A 20 -0.37 -11.34 -16.96
CA LEU A 20 0.85 -10.69 -17.48
C LEU A 20 1.82 -11.76 -17.99
N ARG A 21 1.55 -12.30 -19.18
CA ARG A 21 2.42 -13.29 -19.84
C ARG A 21 3.70 -12.67 -20.39
N GLY A 22 4.79 -13.44 -20.31
CA GLY A 22 6.13 -12.98 -20.63
C GLY A 22 6.59 -11.82 -19.75
N LYS A 23 7.65 -11.13 -20.18
CA LYS A 23 8.23 -10.02 -19.42
C LYS A 23 7.39 -8.75 -19.55
N THR A 24 7.04 -8.15 -18.41
CA THR A 24 6.37 -6.84 -18.33
C THR A 24 7.12 -5.95 -17.35
N PHE A 25 7.28 -4.67 -17.68
CA PHE A 25 7.89 -3.67 -16.81
C PHE A 25 6.98 -2.46 -16.72
N VAL A 26 6.71 -1.99 -15.50
CA VAL A 26 5.95 -0.78 -15.21
C VAL A 26 6.84 0.18 -14.43
N PRO A 27 7.24 1.33 -15.01
CA PRO A 27 7.99 2.35 -14.29
C PRO A 27 7.06 3.22 -13.45
N PHE A 28 7.36 3.41 -12.17
CA PHE A 28 6.67 4.33 -11.26
C PHE A 28 7.35 5.70 -11.24
N LEU A 29 7.75 6.17 -12.42
CA LEU A 29 8.48 7.41 -12.62
C LEU A 29 7.63 8.40 -13.42
N ASP A 30 7.77 9.68 -13.10
CA ASP A 30 7.27 10.78 -13.92
C ASP A 30 8.12 10.93 -15.21
N PRO A 31 7.70 11.77 -16.17
CA PRO A 31 8.48 11.99 -17.40
C PRO A 31 9.89 12.55 -17.19
N ALA A 32 10.19 13.14 -16.02
CA ALA A 32 11.50 13.67 -15.67
C ALA A 32 12.41 12.64 -14.97
N GLY A 33 11.90 11.44 -14.66
CA GLY A 33 12.64 10.37 -14.02
C GLY A 33 12.51 10.34 -12.49
N ASN A 34 11.64 11.17 -11.91
CA ASN A 34 11.40 11.19 -10.45
C ASN A 34 10.37 10.13 -10.07
N PRO A 35 10.51 9.47 -8.90
CA PRO A 35 9.44 8.63 -8.36
C PRO A 35 8.12 9.39 -8.22
N THR A 36 7.03 8.76 -8.67
CA THR A 36 5.69 9.36 -8.57
C THR A 36 5.12 9.26 -7.17
N ASN A 37 4.38 10.28 -6.72
CA ASN A 37 3.51 10.18 -5.55
C ASN A 37 2.05 9.86 -5.91
N VAL A 38 1.66 9.95 -7.19
CA VAL A 38 0.37 9.43 -7.67
C VAL A 38 0.56 8.73 -9.02
N PHE A 39 0.29 7.43 -9.06
CA PHE A 39 0.41 6.60 -10.26
C PHE A 39 -0.92 5.94 -10.61
N LEU A 40 -1.36 6.06 -11.87
CA LEU A 40 -2.59 5.42 -12.34
C LEU A 40 -2.30 4.25 -13.29
N ILE A 41 -2.73 3.05 -12.92
CA ILE A 41 -2.74 1.86 -13.75
C ILE A 41 -4.12 1.73 -14.40
N MET A 42 -4.17 1.84 -15.72
CA MET A 42 -5.39 1.71 -16.50
C MET A 42 -5.46 0.41 -17.29
N GLY A 43 -6.66 -0.13 -17.49
CA GLY A 43 -6.85 -1.34 -18.29
C GLY A 43 -8.24 -1.92 -18.15
N LYS A 44 -8.64 -2.72 -19.15
CA LYS A 44 -9.89 -3.50 -19.08
C LYS A 44 -9.85 -4.52 -17.94
N ASN A 45 -11.00 -5.07 -17.58
CA ASN A 45 -11.06 -6.18 -16.62
C ASN A 45 -10.24 -7.36 -17.14
N GLY A 46 -9.47 -8.00 -16.25
CA GLY A 46 -8.55 -9.09 -16.62
C GLY A 46 -7.26 -8.65 -17.30
N ALA A 47 -6.99 -7.35 -17.49
CA ALA A 47 -5.75 -6.90 -18.13
C ALA A 47 -4.48 -7.09 -17.28
N GLY A 48 -4.61 -7.34 -15.97
CA GLY A 48 -3.49 -7.49 -15.04
C GLY A 48 -3.22 -6.30 -14.11
N LYS A 49 -4.20 -5.41 -13.93
CA LYS A 49 -4.09 -4.27 -12.99
C LYS A 49 -3.87 -4.75 -11.55
N THR A 50 -4.79 -5.58 -11.05
CA THR A 50 -4.73 -6.21 -9.72
C THR A 50 -3.43 -7.00 -9.56
N THR A 51 -3.03 -7.76 -10.57
CA THR A 51 -1.77 -8.52 -10.59
C THR A 51 -0.53 -7.67 -10.37
N ILE A 52 -0.49 -6.42 -10.87
CA ILE A 52 0.62 -5.51 -10.59
C ILE A 52 0.63 -5.13 -9.10
N LEU A 53 -0.54 -4.81 -8.53
CA LEU A 53 -0.66 -4.46 -7.11
C LEU A 53 -0.29 -5.66 -6.21
N ASP A 54 -0.79 -6.86 -6.54
CA ASP A 54 -0.46 -8.12 -5.87
C ASP A 54 1.04 -8.39 -5.89
N ALA A 55 1.71 -8.12 -7.02
CA ALA A 55 3.16 -8.30 -7.13
C ALA A 55 3.94 -7.30 -6.25
N ILE A 56 3.51 -6.04 -6.16
CA ILE A 56 4.11 -5.07 -5.21
C ILE A 56 3.90 -5.54 -3.76
N TYR A 57 2.68 -5.93 -3.42
CA TYR A 57 2.34 -6.42 -2.08
C TYR A 57 3.12 -7.70 -1.71
N CYS A 58 3.28 -8.63 -2.65
CA CYS A 58 4.06 -9.86 -2.49
C CYS A 58 5.53 -9.53 -2.16
N ALA A 59 6.18 -8.68 -2.96
CA ALA A 59 7.57 -8.31 -2.74
C ALA A 59 7.79 -7.64 -1.38
N MET A 60 6.89 -6.74 -0.97
CA MET A 60 6.98 -6.07 0.33
C MET A 60 6.66 -7.02 1.50
N SER A 61 5.74 -7.98 1.33
CA SER A 61 5.39 -8.96 2.36
C SER A 61 6.54 -9.90 2.68
N LEU A 62 7.40 -10.22 1.70
CA LEU A 62 8.58 -11.06 1.89
C LEU A 62 9.63 -10.44 2.83
N LEU A 63 9.59 -9.13 3.06
CA LEU A 63 10.48 -8.45 4.02
C LEU A 63 10.14 -8.77 5.49
N ARG A 64 8.97 -9.36 5.77
CA ARG A 64 8.51 -9.67 7.14
C ARG A 64 9.31 -10.78 7.83
N ALA A 65 10.03 -11.62 7.08
CA ALA A 65 10.73 -12.75 7.66
C ALA A 65 12.01 -13.08 6.89
N ARG A 66 12.90 -13.83 7.56
CA ARG A 66 14.08 -14.43 6.91
C ARG A 66 13.70 -15.64 6.06
N THR A 67 12.65 -16.35 6.50
CA THR A 67 12.10 -17.57 5.90
C THR A 67 10.58 -17.46 5.88
N SER A 68 9.95 -17.82 4.76
CA SER A 68 8.48 -17.84 4.59
C SER A 68 8.03 -19.19 4.04
N GLU A 69 6.82 -19.64 4.36
CA GLU A 69 6.29 -20.92 3.84
C GLU A 69 5.98 -20.89 2.33
N ALA A 70 5.74 -19.70 1.79
CA ALA A 70 5.35 -19.42 0.42
C ALA A 70 5.75 -17.99 0.06
N TYR A 71 5.74 -17.66 -1.23
CA TYR A 71 5.86 -16.27 -1.68
C TYR A 71 4.59 -15.47 -1.36
N GLY A 72 3.43 -16.15 -1.36
CA GLY A 72 2.13 -15.51 -1.20
C GLY A 72 1.58 -14.99 -2.53
N HIS A 73 2.01 -15.60 -3.65
CA HIS A 73 1.53 -15.28 -4.98
C HIS A 73 1.52 -16.55 -5.85
N GLU A 74 0.35 -16.93 -6.36
CA GLU A 74 0.11 -18.21 -7.06
C GLU A 74 1.12 -18.53 -8.17
N ALA A 75 1.44 -17.56 -9.03
CA ALA A 75 2.41 -17.75 -10.11
C ALA A 75 3.83 -18.10 -9.61
N LEU A 76 4.27 -17.50 -8.50
CA LEU A 76 5.58 -17.76 -7.91
C LEU A 76 5.56 -19.07 -7.13
N ASP A 77 4.50 -19.31 -6.37
CA ASP A 77 4.33 -20.53 -5.56
C ASP A 77 4.20 -21.79 -6.43
N SER A 78 3.68 -21.66 -7.65
CA SER A 78 3.68 -22.74 -8.66
C SER A 78 4.99 -22.85 -9.45
N GLY A 79 5.98 -21.99 -9.17
CA GLY A 79 7.29 -21.97 -9.83
C GLY A 79 7.28 -21.48 -11.29
N LYS A 80 6.16 -20.89 -11.74
CA LYS A 80 5.95 -20.49 -13.14
C LYS A 80 6.29 -19.03 -13.42
N GLY A 81 6.29 -18.19 -12.39
CA GLY A 81 6.47 -16.75 -12.54
C GLY A 81 7.52 -16.17 -11.59
N ALA A 82 7.91 -14.94 -11.89
CA ALA A 82 8.87 -14.18 -11.11
C ALA A 82 8.49 -12.69 -11.07
N ILE A 83 8.91 -12.00 -10.01
CA ILE A 83 8.76 -10.55 -9.85
C ILE A 83 10.09 -9.91 -9.47
N GLN A 84 10.26 -8.64 -9.83
CA GLN A 84 11.30 -7.77 -9.31
C GLN A 84 10.67 -6.41 -8.98
N LEU A 85 10.72 -6.01 -7.71
CA LEU A 85 10.30 -4.68 -7.26
C LEU A 85 11.54 -3.82 -7.05
N ASP A 86 11.63 -2.73 -7.82
CA ASP A 86 12.72 -1.76 -7.77
C ASP A 86 12.30 -0.54 -6.93
N ALA A 87 13.10 -0.17 -5.93
CA ALA A 87 12.83 0.97 -5.07
C ALA A 87 14.09 1.79 -4.77
N LEU A 88 13.93 3.11 -4.71
CA LEU A 88 14.93 3.99 -4.11
C LEU A 88 14.79 3.90 -2.60
N VAL A 89 15.90 3.64 -1.93
CA VAL A 89 15.99 3.56 -0.47
C VAL A 89 17.12 4.45 0.00
N GLN A 90 16.78 5.46 0.80
CA GLN A 90 17.77 6.25 1.50
C GLN A 90 18.19 5.52 2.76
N LEU A 91 19.48 5.25 2.90
CA LEU A 91 20.05 4.60 4.06
C LEU A 91 20.97 5.59 4.79
N ASP A 92 20.77 5.72 6.10
CA ASP A 92 21.54 6.58 6.98
C ASP A 92 22.41 5.74 7.93
N ASP A 93 23.72 5.96 7.88
CA ASP A 93 24.71 5.27 8.73
C ASP A 93 25.11 6.06 10.00
N GLY A 94 24.48 7.22 10.22
CA GLY A 94 24.78 8.18 11.29
C GLY A 94 25.83 9.24 10.89
N ARG A 95 26.47 9.11 9.72
CA ARG A 95 27.44 10.09 9.18
C ARG A 95 26.97 10.66 7.85
N ARG A 96 26.36 9.84 7.01
CA ARG A 96 25.83 10.20 5.70
C ARG A 96 24.52 9.47 5.44
N SER A 97 23.67 10.11 4.64
CA SER A 97 22.45 9.51 4.11
C SER A 97 22.62 9.34 2.60
N VAL A 98 22.66 8.10 2.12
CA VAL A 98 22.94 7.77 0.71
C VAL A 98 21.72 7.12 0.08
N MET A 99 21.41 7.48 -1.17
CA MET A 99 20.36 6.86 -1.96
C MET A 99 20.89 5.63 -2.68
N HIS A 100 20.21 4.50 -2.49
CA HIS A 100 20.51 3.25 -3.17
C HIS A 100 19.28 2.76 -3.95
N LEU A 101 19.53 2.08 -5.06
CA LEU A 101 18.51 1.28 -5.74
C LEU A 101 18.51 -0.12 -5.15
N ILE A 102 17.45 -0.50 -4.44
CA ILE A 102 17.25 -1.87 -3.94
C ILE A 102 16.21 -2.57 -4.83
N SER A 103 16.61 -3.68 -5.42
CA SER A 103 15.77 -4.53 -6.28
C SER A 103 15.48 -5.85 -5.58
N MET A 104 14.22 -6.03 -5.16
CA MET A 104 13.73 -7.25 -4.52
C MET A 104 13.24 -8.23 -5.59
N VAL A 105 13.95 -9.34 -5.78
CA VAL A 105 13.66 -10.34 -6.81
C VAL A 105 13.09 -11.59 -6.16
N ALA A 106 11.93 -12.07 -6.61
CA ALA A 106 11.33 -13.31 -6.12
C ALA A 106 10.94 -14.25 -7.27
N GLY A 107 11.17 -15.56 -7.09
CA GLY A 107 10.89 -16.58 -8.11
C GLY A 107 11.95 -16.68 -9.23
N ALA A 108 13.08 -15.99 -9.09
CA ALA A 108 14.19 -16.03 -10.03
C ALA A 108 15.55 -15.89 -9.33
N ASP A 109 16.59 -16.47 -9.92
CA ASP A 109 17.97 -16.44 -9.40
C ASP A 109 18.83 -15.36 -10.09
N LYS A 110 18.22 -14.59 -10.99
CA LYS A 110 18.82 -13.47 -11.72
C LYS A 110 17.85 -12.30 -11.74
N PRO A 111 18.32 -11.04 -11.81
CA PRO A 111 17.43 -9.91 -11.91
C PRO A 111 16.61 -9.99 -13.20
N LEU A 112 15.31 -9.74 -13.09
CA LEU A 112 14.43 -9.59 -14.26
C LEU A 112 14.77 -8.32 -15.03
N LYS A 113 15.19 -7.25 -14.35
CA LYS A 113 15.68 -6.01 -14.97
C LYS A 113 17.05 -5.67 -14.41
N PHE A 114 18.01 -5.50 -15.31
CA PHE A 114 19.32 -4.95 -14.99
C PHE A 114 19.29 -3.44 -15.23
N TRP A 115 19.68 -2.67 -14.23
CA TRP A 115 19.83 -1.22 -14.32
C TRP A 115 21.26 -0.89 -14.75
N THR A 116 21.39 -0.17 -15.87
CA THR A 116 22.70 0.32 -16.33
C THR A 116 23.14 1.52 -15.50
N PRO A 117 24.44 1.86 -15.45
CA PRO A 117 24.91 3.07 -14.77
C PRO A 117 24.15 4.33 -15.17
N GLU A 118 23.88 4.53 -16.48
CA GLU A 118 23.11 5.67 -16.99
C GLU A 118 21.62 5.61 -16.62
N GLY A 119 21.10 4.40 -16.34
CA GLY A 119 19.77 4.19 -15.81
C GLY A 119 19.67 4.55 -14.33
N CYS A 120 20.66 4.17 -13.54
CA CYS A 120 20.79 4.54 -12.12
C CYS A 120 20.96 6.05 -11.97
N GLU A 121 21.85 6.67 -12.75
CA GLU A 121 22.10 8.12 -12.68
C GLU A 121 20.84 8.93 -12.99
N ARG A 122 20.03 8.48 -13.97
CA ARG A 122 18.75 9.10 -14.31
C ARG A 122 17.73 9.11 -13.16
N ILE A 123 17.86 8.21 -12.20
CA ILE A 123 17.00 8.16 -11.00
C ILE A 123 17.74 8.64 -9.74
N GLY A 124 18.89 9.31 -9.90
CA GLY A 124 19.67 9.89 -8.80
C GLY A 124 20.47 8.88 -7.98
N VAL A 125 20.82 7.73 -8.56
CA VAL A 125 21.65 6.70 -7.91
C VAL A 125 23.00 6.61 -8.63
N TYR A 126 24.08 6.72 -7.88
CA TYR A 126 25.46 6.72 -8.40
C TYR A 126 26.21 5.41 -8.10
N GLU A 127 25.57 4.49 -7.38
CA GLU A 127 26.10 3.16 -7.07
C GLU A 127 25.37 2.08 -7.88
N ASP A 128 25.94 0.87 -7.91
CA ASP A 128 25.31 -0.28 -8.55
C ASP A 128 24.01 -0.68 -7.83
N GLN A 129 23.09 -1.29 -8.59
CA GLN A 129 21.87 -1.86 -8.05
C GLN A 129 22.16 -2.89 -6.95
N GLN A 130 21.42 -2.82 -5.85
CA GLN A 130 21.56 -3.72 -4.71
C GLN A 130 20.46 -4.78 -4.79
N LEU A 131 20.84 -6.05 -4.87
CA LEU A 131 19.91 -7.15 -5.13
C LEU A 131 19.50 -7.84 -3.82
N LEU A 132 18.21 -7.98 -3.58
CA LEU A 132 17.66 -8.84 -2.54
C LEU A 132 16.91 -10.00 -3.18
N PHE A 133 17.48 -11.20 -3.11
CA PHE A 133 16.91 -12.38 -3.75
C PHE A 133 16.12 -13.24 -2.77
N PHE A 134 14.86 -13.47 -3.11
CA PHE A 134 14.03 -14.57 -2.63
C PHE A 134 14.04 -15.63 -3.74
N GLY A 135 15.15 -16.38 -3.81
CA GLY A 135 15.48 -17.27 -4.93
C GLY A 135 14.42 -18.34 -5.22
N LYS A 136 14.59 -19.14 -6.27
CA LYS A 136 13.57 -20.12 -6.66
C LYS A 136 13.29 -21.16 -5.58
N ARG A 137 12.01 -21.37 -5.29
CA ARG A 137 11.54 -22.45 -4.42
C ARG A 137 11.75 -23.81 -5.08
N LEU A 138 12.47 -24.71 -4.41
CA LEU A 138 12.60 -26.10 -4.83
C LEU A 138 11.47 -26.93 -4.19
N GLY A 139 10.52 -27.37 -5.01
CA GLY A 139 9.37 -28.15 -4.54
C GLY A 139 8.52 -27.39 -3.51
N TYR A 140 8.21 -28.03 -2.38
CA TYR A 140 7.42 -27.45 -1.29
C TYR A 140 8.27 -26.85 -0.16
N GLY A 141 9.58 -26.70 -0.34
CA GLY A 141 10.47 -26.09 0.67
C GLY A 141 10.13 -24.62 0.97
N PRO A 142 10.66 -24.03 2.06
CA PRO A 142 10.39 -22.63 2.36
C PRO A 142 11.05 -21.68 1.35
N VAL A 143 10.58 -20.44 1.32
CA VAL A 143 11.20 -19.32 0.62
C VAL A 143 12.19 -18.65 1.56
N GLU A 144 13.46 -18.60 1.14
CA GLU A 144 14.55 -18.01 1.92
C GLU A 144 15.31 -16.95 1.09
N ARG A 145 15.98 -16.05 1.81
CA ARG A 145 16.88 -15.09 1.17
C ARG A 145 18.12 -15.83 0.65
N SER A 146 18.46 -15.61 -0.61
CA SER A 146 19.65 -16.22 -1.22
C SER A 146 20.94 -15.56 -0.70
N ASN A 147 21.99 -16.36 -0.56
CA ASN A 147 23.36 -15.91 -0.27
C ASN A 147 23.95 -15.03 -1.39
N SER A 148 23.32 -15.00 -2.57
CA SER A 148 23.68 -14.09 -3.67
C SER A 148 23.13 -12.66 -3.51
N SER A 149 22.41 -12.38 -2.42
CA SER A 149 21.91 -11.03 -2.13
C SER A 149 23.04 -10.09 -1.72
N SER A 150 22.93 -8.81 -2.10
CA SER A 150 23.86 -7.77 -1.67
C SER A 150 23.85 -7.60 -0.15
N PRO A 151 25.01 -7.44 0.52
CA PRO A 151 25.07 -7.21 1.97
C PRO A 151 24.21 -6.03 2.43
N LEU A 152 24.23 -4.92 1.70
CA LEU A 152 23.43 -3.73 2.01
C LEU A 152 21.92 -4.00 1.94
N ALA A 153 21.48 -4.80 0.97
CA ALA A 153 20.08 -5.16 0.82
C ALA A 153 19.62 -6.12 1.94
N LEU A 154 20.51 -7.00 2.42
CA LEU A 154 20.26 -7.85 3.59
C LEU A 154 20.16 -7.03 4.87
N GLU A 155 21.04 -6.04 5.08
CA GLU A 155 20.98 -5.12 6.22
C GLU A 155 19.67 -4.33 6.25
N PHE A 156 19.25 -3.78 5.09
CA PHE A 156 17.97 -3.11 4.94
C PHE A 156 16.80 -4.02 5.36
N ALA A 157 16.79 -5.26 4.85
CA ALA A 157 15.73 -6.21 5.14
C ALA A 157 15.75 -6.72 6.60
N GLU A 158 16.90 -6.70 7.26
CA GLU A 158 17.04 -7.00 8.69
C GLU A 158 16.56 -5.84 9.57
N ALA A 159 16.80 -4.58 9.18
CA ALA A 159 16.27 -3.41 9.87
C ALA A 159 14.73 -3.41 9.93
N ILE A 160 14.08 -3.88 8.85
CA ILE A 160 12.62 -4.07 8.81
C ILE A 160 12.18 -5.14 9.81
N ILE A 161 12.83 -6.31 9.83
CA ILE A 161 12.48 -7.41 10.74
C ILE A 161 12.58 -6.97 12.21
N GLN A 162 13.65 -6.26 12.56
CA GLN A 162 13.86 -5.75 13.92
C GLN A 162 12.80 -4.73 14.37
N SER A 163 12.06 -4.17 13.41
CA SER A 163 11.07 -3.14 13.66
C SER A 163 9.63 -3.65 13.63
N LEU A 164 9.40 -4.93 13.29
CA LEU A 164 8.06 -5.52 13.23
C LEU A 164 7.32 -5.36 14.55
N ASP A 165 6.01 -5.12 14.44
CA ASP A 165 5.08 -4.92 15.56
C ASP A 165 5.40 -3.73 16.48
N GLN A 166 6.42 -2.92 16.17
CA GLN A 166 6.64 -1.64 16.85
C GLN A 166 5.39 -0.78 16.74
N HIS A 167 5.04 -0.14 17.85
CA HIS A 167 3.76 0.54 17.99
C HIS A 167 3.82 1.95 17.42
N PRO A 168 2.87 2.35 16.55
CA PRO A 168 2.75 3.75 16.16
C PRO A 168 2.36 4.57 17.40
N LEU A 169 3.19 5.57 17.73
CA LEU A 169 2.98 6.49 18.85
C LEU A 169 1.97 7.59 18.52
N SER A 170 1.68 7.81 17.24
CA SER A 170 0.73 8.81 16.74
C SER A 170 0.07 8.35 15.45
N LEU A 171 -1.07 8.97 15.09
CA LEU A 171 -1.64 8.85 13.75
C LEU A 171 -0.86 9.71 12.76
N TRP A 172 -0.95 9.34 11.48
CA TRP A 172 -0.17 9.96 10.41
C TRP A 172 1.34 9.94 10.68
N GLY A 173 1.81 8.98 11.48
CA GLY A 173 3.12 9.00 12.09
C GLY A 173 4.25 8.94 11.05
N THR A 174 5.07 9.98 11.00
CA THR A 174 6.42 9.96 10.42
C THR A 174 7.47 9.42 11.40
N SER A 175 7.04 9.02 12.61
CA SER A 175 7.90 8.54 13.70
C SER A 175 8.80 7.36 13.31
N MET A 176 8.42 6.59 12.29
CA MET A 176 9.23 5.54 11.68
C MET A 176 9.35 5.84 10.19
N ALA A 177 10.57 6.01 9.68
CA ALA A 177 10.83 6.21 8.26
C ALA A 177 10.93 4.91 7.45
N LEU A 178 10.55 3.79 8.08
CA LEU A 178 10.52 2.47 7.48
C LEU A 178 9.49 2.40 6.34
N PRO A 179 9.72 1.58 5.31
CA PRO A 179 8.77 1.43 4.22
C PRO A 179 7.56 0.60 4.63
N THR A 180 6.38 1.02 4.17
CA THR A 180 5.13 0.24 4.31
C THR A 180 4.26 0.36 3.07
N VAL A 181 3.73 -0.77 2.59
CA VAL A 181 2.62 -0.81 1.64
C VAL A 181 1.29 -1.00 2.36
N LEU A 182 0.30 -0.15 2.07
CA LEU A 182 -1.09 -0.32 2.50
C LEU A 182 -1.93 -0.70 1.28
N TYR A 183 -2.31 -1.97 1.16
CA TYR A 183 -3.04 -2.47 0.02
C TYR A 183 -4.55 -2.59 0.31
N PHE A 184 -5.35 -1.78 -0.35
CA PHE A 184 -6.81 -1.82 -0.33
C PHE A 184 -7.34 -2.61 -1.54
N HIS A 185 -7.84 -3.82 -1.26
CA HIS A 185 -8.37 -4.72 -2.29
C HIS A 185 -9.70 -4.19 -2.87
N SER A 186 -10.16 -4.76 -4.00
CA SER A 186 -11.41 -4.35 -4.66
C SER A 186 -12.66 -4.69 -3.83
N ASP A 187 -12.71 -5.86 -3.18
CA ASP A 187 -13.77 -6.26 -2.23
C ASP A 187 -13.65 -5.58 -0.83
N ARG A 188 -13.14 -4.34 -0.76
CA ARG A 188 -13.05 -3.59 0.50
C ARG A 188 -14.39 -3.00 0.94
N GLY A 189 -14.46 -2.59 2.20
CA GLY A 189 -15.57 -1.84 2.77
C GLY A 189 -15.91 -2.29 4.19
N LEU A 190 -16.67 -1.46 4.90
CA LEU A 190 -17.14 -1.78 6.26
C LEU A 190 -18.30 -2.77 6.21
N ARG A 191 -18.15 -3.90 6.92
CA ARG A 191 -19.22 -4.85 7.22
C ARG A 191 -19.54 -4.78 8.72
N ARG A 192 -20.75 -5.18 9.09
CA ARG A 192 -21.16 -5.26 10.48
C ARG A 192 -20.35 -6.36 11.18
N PRO A 193 -19.56 -6.05 12.22
CA PRO A 193 -18.85 -7.08 12.97
C PRO A 193 -19.83 -8.06 13.63
N PRO A 194 -19.47 -9.34 13.76
CA PRO A 194 -20.27 -10.32 14.47
C PRO A 194 -20.70 -9.84 15.86
N HIS A 195 -21.86 -10.31 16.32
CA HIS A 195 -22.45 -9.91 17.59
C HIS A 195 -21.75 -10.52 18.81
N GLU A 196 -20.98 -11.59 18.63
CA GLU A 196 -20.43 -12.38 19.73
C GLU A 196 -19.30 -11.64 20.46
N ASN A 197 -19.48 -11.49 21.78
CA ASN A 197 -18.52 -10.99 22.78
C ASN A 197 -17.54 -9.90 22.30
N ARG A 198 -18.09 -8.74 21.91
CA ARG A 198 -17.29 -7.51 21.78
C ARG A 198 -16.57 -7.27 23.09
N SER A 199 -15.26 -7.17 23.01
CA SER A 199 -14.38 -6.90 24.13
C SER A 199 -13.26 -5.98 23.65
N ILE A 200 -12.66 -5.24 24.56
CA ILE A 200 -11.52 -4.41 24.21
C ILE A 200 -10.35 -5.36 23.93
N VAL A 201 -10.05 -5.57 22.65
CA VAL A 201 -8.97 -6.44 22.19
C VAL A 201 -8.04 -5.66 21.29
N ARG A 202 -6.73 -5.94 21.40
CA ARG A 202 -5.75 -5.30 20.52
C ARG A 202 -6.12 -5.60 19.06
N PRO A 203 -6.26 -4.58 18.19
CA PRO A 203 -6.55 -4.82 16.79
C PRO A 203 -5.42 -5.63 16.15
N LYS A 204 -5.78 -6.69 15.42
CA LYS A 204 -4.81 -7.67 14.90
C LYS A 204 -3.77 -7.07 13.96
N SER A 205 -4.16 -6.04 13.20
CA SER A 205 -3.27 -5.36 12.25
C SER A 205 -2.49 -4.19 12.85
N LEU A 206 -2.63 -3.91 14.16
CA LEU A 206 -1.99 -2.76 14.80
C LEU A 206 -0.54 -3.04 15.19
N GLY A 207 0.39 -2.39 14.49
CA GLY A 207 1.83 -2.51 14.63
C GLY A 207 2.50 -2.24 13.29
N TYR A 208 3.81 -1.99 13.28
CA TYR A 208 4.55 -1.84 12.04
C TYR A 208 4.61 -3.15 11.25
N SER A 209 4.32 -3.08 9.96
CA SER A 209 4.60 -4.12 8.98
C SER A 209 5.00 -3.48 7.64
N PRO A 210 5.93 -4.08 6.87
CA PRO A 210 6.28 -3.58 5.53
C PRO A 210 5.12 -3.70 4.53
N ALA A 211 4.09 -4.47 4.84
CA ALA A 211 2.89 -4.58 4.03
C ALA A 211 1.66 -4.76 4.94
N HIS A 212 0.51 -4.20 4.57
CA HIS A 212 -0.80 -4.47 5.17
C HIS A 212 -1.82 -4.69 4.05
N LEU A 213 -2.67 -5.70 4.19
CA LEU A 213 -3.78 -5.95 3.27
C LEU A 213 -5.10 -5.62 3.95
N PHE A 214 -5.89 -4.75 3.33
CA PHE A 214 -7.20 -4.34 3.78
C PHE A 214 -8.25 -4.78 2.74
N GLY A 215 -8.93 -5.87 3.05
CA GLY A 215 -10.11 -6.35 2.33
C GLY A 215 -11.40 -5.87 3.01
N PRO A 216 -12.43 -6.74 3.12
CA PRO A 216 -13.60 -6.45 3.91
C PRO A 216 -13.26 -6.22 5.39
N ASP A 217 -13.67 -5.08 5.92
CA ASP A 217 -13.50 -4.75 7.34
C ASP A 217 -14.66 -5.33 8.15
N GLY A 218 -14.37 -5.86 9.34
CA GLY A 218 -15.42 -6.37 10.24
C GLY A 218 -15.89 -7.79 9.93
N THR A 219 -15.10 -8.61 9.23
CA THR A 219 -15.26 -10.08 9.22
C THR A 219 -15.20 -10.65 10.65
N ASN A 220 -14.30 -10.08 11.46
CA ASN A 220 -14.09 -10.43 12.87
C ASN A 220 -13.95 -9.12 13.68
N TRP A 221 -14.34 -9.13 14.95
CA TRP A 221 -14.26 -7.95 15.81
C TRP A 221 -12.83 -7.36 15.89
N ALA A 222 -11.82 -8.21 16.12
CA ALA A 222 -10.42 -7.79 16.24
C ALA A 222 -9.83 -7.15 14.96
N GLU A 223 -10.43 -7.41 13.80
CA GLU A 223 -10.02 -6.84 12.51
C GLU A 223 -10.86 -5.61 12.13
N SER A 224 -11.90 -5.27 12.89
CA SER A 224 -12.80 -4.16 12.58
C SER A 224 -12.21 -2.79 12.91
N ILE A 225 -12.60 -1.77 12.13
CA ILE A 225 -12.35 -0.37 12.45
C ILE A 225 -13.08 0.05 13.73
N GLU A 226 -14.25 -0.52 14.03
CA GLU A 226 -14.92 -0.27 15.31
C GLU A 226 -14.00 -0.64 16.49
N ASN A 227 -13.40 -1.83 16.46
CA ASN A 227 -12.44 -2.24 17.48
C ASN A 227 -11.18 -1.37 17.49
N LEU A 228 -10.69 -0.92 16.33
CA LEU A 228 -9.55 0.00 16.26
C LEU A 228 -9.83 1.33 16.96
N LEU A 229 -10.99 1.93 16.72
CA LEU A 229 -11.39 3.18 17.38
C LEU A 229 -11.65 2.98 18.87
N VAL A 230 -12.30 1.87 19.25
CA VAL A 230 -12.48 1.48 20.66
C VAL A 230 -11.13 1.31 21.36
N TRP A 231 -10.17 0.66 20.70
CA TRP A 231 -8.82 0.48 21.22
C TRP A 231 -8.10 1.82 21.43
N PHE A 232 -8.18 2.74 20.48
CA PHE A 232 -7.63 4.09 20.64
C PHE A 232 -8.33 4.88 21.76
N ALA A 233 -9.64 4.74 21.90
CA ALA A 233 -10.38 5.36 23.00
C ALA A 233 -9.96 4.80 24.37
N TRP A 234 -9.62 3.52 24.43
CA TRP A 234 -9.11 2.85 25.63
C TRP A 234 -7.70 3.32 25.99
N LEU A 235 -6.80 3.48 25.00
CA LEU A 235 -5.45 4.03 25.22
C LEU A 235 -5.47 5.48 25.73
N GLY A 236 -6.47 6.26 25.33
CA GLY A 236 -6.68 7.61 25.85
C GLY A 236 -5.65 8.63 25.38
N ASP A 237 -5.03 8.42 24.22
CA ASP A 237 -3.96 9.25 23.65
C ASP A 237 -4.40 10.08 22.43
N ASP A 238 -5.65 10.57 22.46
CA ASP A 238 -6.30 11.40 21.43
C ASP A 238 -6.45 10.80 20.03
N ARG A 239 -5.91 9.61 19.75
CA ARG A 239 -6.01 8.99 18.42
C ARG A 239 -7.44 8.73 17.98
N GLU A 240 -8.33 8.34 18.90
CA GLU A 240 -9.76 8.20 18.58
C GLU A 240 -10.35 9.54 18.12
N LYS A 241 -10.07 10.61 18.86
CA LYS A 241 -10.55 11.96 18.56
C LYS A 241 -10.05 12.43 17.19
N ILE A 242 -8.77 12.23 16.90
CA ILE A 242 -8.17 12.58 15.61
C ILE A 242 -8.81 11.75 14.48
N CYS A 243 -9.00 10.44 14.64
CA CYS A 243 -9.72 9.62 13.67
C CYS A 243 -11.14 10.14 13.40
N ARG A 244 -11.83 10.55 14.47
CA ARG A 244 -13.18 11.11 14.40
C ARG A 244 -13.22 12.42 13.63
N GLU A 245 -12.27 13.32 13.89
CA GLU A 245 -12.11 14.59 13.17
C GLU A 245 -11.82 14.34 11.67
N ILE A 246 -10.90 13.43 11.35
CA ILE A 246 -10.61 13.04 9.96
C ILE A 246 -11.89 12.59 9.24
N VAL A 247 -12.69 11.71 9.85
CA VAL A 247 -13.94 11.25 9.22
C VAL A 247 -14.92 12.41 9.02
N ASN A 248 -15.08 13.26 10.03
CA ASN A 248 -16.01 14.39 9.97
C ASN A 248 -15.62 15.39 8.87
N ASP A 249 -14.35 15.75 8.79
CA ASP A 249 -13.86 16.79 7.88
C ASP A 249 -13.66 16.28 6.46
N VAL A 250 -13.14 15.06 6.32
CA VAL A 250 -12.76 14.49 5.03
C VAL A 250 -13.91 13.72 4.39
N VAL A 251 -14.70 12.98 5.18
CA VAL A 251 -15.73 12.05 4.66
C VAL A 251 -17.15 12.58 4.78
N PHE A 252 -17.56 13.13 5.93
CA PHE A 252 -18.93 13.60 6.11
C PHE A 252 -19.15 15.05 5.64
N LYS A 253 -18.19 15.96 5.84
CA LYS A 253 -18.31 17.38 5.42
C LYS A 253 -19.65 18.02 5.84
N GLY A 254 -20.05 17.78 7.08
CA GLY A 254 -21.24 18.37 7.69
C GLY A 254 -22.57 17.70 7.35
N THR A 255 -22.63 16.68 6.49
CA THR A 255 -23.88 15.93 6.23
C THR A 255 -24.24 14.97 7.38
N LYS A 256 -23.21 14.49 8.08
CA LYS A 256 -23.25 13.58 9.22
C LYS A 256 -22.12 13.93 10.19
N ARG A 257 -22.15 13.34 11.37
CA ARG A 257 -21.09 13.45 12.37
C ARG A 257 -20.81 12.09 13.00
N LEU A 258 -19.56 11.66 12.96
CA LEU A 258 -19.07 10.55 13.76
C LEU A 258 -18.95 11.02 15.21
N GLY A 259 -19.70 10.38 16.11
CA GLY A 259 -19.67 10.62 17.55
C GLY A 259 -18.50 9.92 18.22
N ALA A 260 -18.30 10.22 19.51
CA ALA A 260 -17.27 9.56 20.31
C ALA A 260 -17.63 8.08 20.55
N VAL A 261 -16.62 7.25 20.79
CA VAL A 261 -16.82 5.84 21.15
C VAL A 261 -17.70 5.71 22.40
N ASP A 262 -18.79 4.95 22.27
CA ASP A 262 -19.55 4.47 23.41
C ASP A 262 -18.78 3.31 24.07
N ARG A 263 -18.27 3.54 25.27
CA ARG A 263 -17.47 2.56 26.02
C ARG A 263 -18.30 1.43 26.63
N ASN A 264 -19.61 1.61 26.79
CA ASN A 264 -20.51 0.57 27.30
C ASN A 264 -20.93 -0.37 26.18
N GLU A 265 -21.27 0.17 25.02
CA GLU A 265 -21.72 -0.62 23.87
C GLU A 265 -20.58 -1.08 22.95
N LEU A 266 -19.37 -0.55 23.13
CA LEU A 266 -18.22 -0.72 22.23
C LEU A 266 -18.64 -0.45 20.79
N SER A 267 -19.24 0.73 20.59
CA SER A 267 -19.81 1.17 19.32
C SER A 267 -19.41 2.62 19.02
N ILE A 268 -19.56 3.04 17.76
CA ILE A 268 -19.35 4.43 17.35
C ILE A 268 -20.64 4.92 16.68
N PRO A 269 -21.39 5.85 17.31
CA PRO A 269 -22.60 6.39 16.73
C PRO A 269 -22.26 7.34 15.58
N VAL A 270 -23.08 7.32 14.54
CA VAL A 270 -23.10 8.31 13.47
C VAL A 270 -24.40 9.07 13.58
N GLU A 271 -24.30 10.38 13.73
CA GLU A 271 -25.42 11.30 13.82
C GLU A 271 -25.69 11.92 12.44
N THR A 272 -26.94 11.92 12.01
CA THR A 272 -27.38 12.55 10.76
C THR A 272 -27.76 14.02 11.00
N ALA A 273 -27.95 14.77 9.91
CA ALA A 273 -28.48 16.13 9.99
C ALA A 273 -29.90 16.23 10.63
N SER A 274 -30.67 15.14 10.65
CA SER A 274 -31.98 15.06 11.31
C SER A 274 -31.89 14.82 12.82
N GLY A 275 -30.69 14.54 13.35
CA GLY A 275 -30.48 14.15 14.76
C GLY A 275 -30.68 12.65 15.03
N ASP A 276 -30.92 11.85 13.99
CA ASP A 276 -31.01 10.39 14.13
C ASP A 276 -29.61 9.79 14.28
N HIS A 277 -29.51 8.69 15.04
CA HIS A 277 -28.28 7.94 15.22
C HIS A 277 -28.34 6.60 14.50
N HIS A 278 -27.26 6.27 13.79
CA HIS A 278 -27.06 4.98 13.15
C HIS A 278 -25.62 4.51 13.31
N ARG A 279 -25.32 3.27 12.90
CA ARG A 279 -23.97 2.68 12.99
C ARG A 279 -23.12 2.95 11.75
N LEU A 280 -21.81 2.70 11.86
CA LEU A 280 -20.86 2.80 10.74
C LEU A 280 -21.22 1.89 9.55
N ASP A 281 -21.76 0.69 9.80
CA ASP A 281 -22.15 -0.25 8.75
C ASP A 281 -23.39 0.20 7.96
N GLN A 282 -24.17 1.13 8.50
CA GLN A 282 -25.36 1.72 7.87
C GLN A 282 -25.04 2.94 6.98
N LEU A 283 -23.77 3.33 6.87
CA LEU A 283 -23.31 4.32 5.92
C LEU A 283 -23.51 3.86 4.48
N SER A 284 -23.61 4.82 3.54
CA SER A 284 -23.61 4.50 2.12
C SER A 284 -22.34 3.74 1.74
N SER A 285 -22.39 2.90 0.70
CA SER A 285 -21.23 2.13 0.25
C SER A 285 -19.98 2.99 0.03
N GLY A 286 -20.15 4.19 -0.53
CA GLY A 286 -19.06 5.12 -0.76
C GLY A 286 -18.49 5.76 0.49
N GLU A 287 -19.34 6.14 1.45
CA GLU A 287 -18.88 6.63 2.76
C GLU A 287 -18.12 5.54 3.51
N ARG A 288 -18.60 4.28 3.49
CA ARG A 288 -17.91 3.15 4.14
C ARG A 288 -16.49 2.96 3.61
N GLN A 289 -16.32 3.00 2.28
CA GLN A 289 -14.98 2.90 1.67
C GLN A 289 -14.08 4.07 2.08
N LEU A 290 -14.60 5.30 2.09
CA LEU A 290 -13.83 6.48 2.47
C LEU A 290 -13.43 6.47 3.95
N VAL A 291 -14.33 6.07 4.85
CA VAL A 291 -14.03 5.89 6.28
C VAL A 291 -12.92 4.85 6.45
N GLN A 292 -13.02 3.72 5.74
CA GLN A 292 -12.00 2.69 5.80
C GLN A 292 -10.64 3.19 5.34
N LEU A 293 -10.57 3.83 4.15
CA LEU A 293 -9.34 4.39 3.60
C LEU A 293 -8.72 5.41 4.57
N ALA A 294 -9.50 6.38 5.02
CA ALA A 294 -9.00 7.47 5.86
C ALA A 294 -8.45 6.98 7.19
N ILE A 295 -9.20 6.14 7.90
CA ILE A 295 -8.76 5.62 9.21
C ILE A 295 -7.57 4.69 9.06
N ARG A 296 -7.59 3.76 8.08
CA ARG A 296 -6.49 2.81 7.90
C ARG A 296 -5.20 3.48 7.44
N ILE A 297 -5.27 4.45 6.53
CA ILE A 297 -4.09 5.21 6.14
C ILE A 297 -3.54 5.97 7.36
N ALA A 298 -4.39 6.70 8.08
CA ALA A 298 -3.95 7.45 9.27
C ALA A 298 -3.34 6.55 10.36
N ALA A 299 -3.88 5.35 10.57
CA ALA A 299 -3.45 4.45 11.65
C ALA A 299 -2.22 3.60 11.32
N HIS A 300 -1.94 3.34 10.03
CA HIS A 300 -0.89 2.41 9.60
C HIS A 300 0.21 3.07 8.75
N MET A 301 0.08 4.37 8.46
CA MET A 301 1.11 5.16 7.78
C MET A 301 2.42 5.21 8.58
N THR A 302 3.52 5.27 7.82
CA THR A 302 4.90 5.52 8.22
C THR A 302 5.44 6.73 7.45
N GLY A 303 6.68 7.14 7.70
CA GLY A 303 7.38 8.15 6.90
C GLY A 303 7.70 7.74 5.46
N SER A 304 7.43 6.50 5.05
CA SER A 304 7.51 6.07 3.65
C SER A 304 6.43 5.05 3.31
N THR A 305 5.23 5.55 3.02
CA THR A 305 4.04 4.74 2.77
C THR A 305 3.58 4.80 1.32
N ILE A 306 3.37 3.61 0.74
CA ILE A 306 2.75 3.45 -0.57
C ILE A 306 1.37 2.85 -0.38
N VAL A 307 0.34 3.56 -0.80
CA VAL A 307 -1.05 3.11 -0.74
C VAL A 307 -1.43 2.53 -2.10
N LEU A 308 -1.74 1.24 -2.14
CA LEU A 308 -2.25 0.56 -3.32
C LEU A 308 -3.78 0.52 -3.22
N ILE A 309 -4.50 1.04 -4.20
CA ILE A 309 -5.97 0.99 -4.21
C ILE A 309 -6.43 0.31 -5.50
N ASP A 310 -6.99 -0.90 -5.37
CA ASP A 310 -7.55 -1.63 -6.50
C ASP A 310 -8.99 -1.19 -6.78
N GLU A 311 -9.34 -0.97 -8.04
CA GLU A 311 -10.61 -0.41 -8.50
C GLU A 311 -11.01 0.79 -7.64
N THR A 312 -10.19 1.85 -7.74
CA THR A 312 -10.20 3.05 -6.86
C THR A 312 -11.60 3.62 -6.65
N GLU A 313 -12.40 3.62 -7.71
CA GLU A 313 -13.69 4.31 -7.77
C GLU A 313 -14.90 3.35 -7.75
N GLN A 314 -14.67 2.08 -7.43
CA GLN A 314 -15.71 1.06 -7.47
C GLN A 314 -16.88 1.41 -6.53
N HIS A 315 -18.10 1.29 -7.03
CA HIS A 315 -19.34 1.60 -6.30
C HIS A 315 -19.50 3.06 -5.84
N LEU A 316 -18.71 4.00 -6.35
CA LEU A 316 -18.83 5.43 -6.04
C LEU A 316 -19.61 6.18 -7.13
N HIS A 317 -20.58 7.01 -6.72
CA HIS A 317 -21.21 7.97 -7.62
C HIS A 317 -20.21 9.06 -8.06
N THR A 318 -20.43 9.68 -9.22
CA THR A 318 -19.50 10.64 -9.87
C THR A 318 -18.93 11.72 -8.94
N VAL A 319 -19.78 12.31 -8.09
CA VAL A 319 -19.36 13.35 -7.14
C VAL A 319 -18.38 12.79 -6.10
N MET A 320 -18.66 11.59 -5.56
CA MET A 320 -17.78 10.93 -4.59
C MET A 320 -16.48 10.44 -5.21
N ARG A 321 -16.49 10.01 -6.49
CA ARG A 321 -15.27 9.65 -7.23
C ARG A 321 -14.29 10.81 -7.31
N ARG A 322 -14.75 11.96 -7.79
CA ARG A 322 -13.93 13.19 -7.88
C ARG A 322 -13.43 13.62 -6.52
N ARG A 323 -14.29 13.53 -5.50
CA ARG A 323 -13.93 13.82 -4.12
C ARG A 323 -12.81 12.92 -3.61
N LEU A 324 -12.92 11.60 -3.82
CA LEU A 324 -11.87 10.65 -3.43
C LEU A 324 -10.54 11.01 -4.10
N ILE A 325 -10.52 11.17 -5.42
CA ILE A 325 -9.28 11.51 -6.16
C ILE A 325 -8.67 12.81 -5.64
N ASN A 326 -9.46 13.84 -5.35
CA ASN A 326 -8.95 15.09 -4.81
C ASN A 326 -8.39 14.95 -3.39
N ILE A 327 -8.98 14.10 -2.54
CA ILE A 327 -8.45 13.79 -1.20
C ILE A 327 -7.09 13.07 -1.33
N LEU A 328 -6.98 12.09 -2.22
CA LEU A 328 -5.72 11.36 -2.41
C LEU A 328 -4.62 12.29 -2.92
N LYS A 329 -4.96 13.17 -3.87
CA LYS A 329 -4.04 14.22 -4.35
C LYS A 329 -3.61 15.17 -3.24
N SER A 330 -4.55 15.69 -2.45
CA SER A 330 -4.18 16.61 -1.37
C SER A 330 -3.27 15.93 -0.34
N TRP A 331 -3.55 14.67 0.02
CA TRP A 331 -2.68 13.92 0.93
C TRP A 331 -1.29 13.62 0.34
N ALA A 332 -1.20 13.30 -0.96
CA ALA A 332 0.09 13.10 -1.62
C ALA A 332 0.92 14.39 -1.69
N GLN A 333 0.26 15.55 -1.75
CA GLN A 333 0.89 16.87 -1.78
C GLN A 333 1.30 17.34 -0.37
N GLU A 334 0.44 17.14 0.62
CA GLU A 334 0.61 17.62 2.00
C GLU A 334 1.58 16.75 2.82
N ARG A 335 1.80 15.49 2.41
CA ARG A 335 2.57 14.51 3.19
C ARG A 335 3.71 13.93 2.36
N ASP A 336 4.93 14.35 2.67
CA ASP A 336 6.12 13.71 2.13
C ASP A 336 6.18 12.23 2.57
N GLY A 337 6.67 11.38 1.68
CA GLY A 337 6.71 9.94 1.87
C GLY A 337 5.38 9.21 1.69
N LEU A 338 4.25 9.89 1.43
CA LEU A 338 2.98 9.26 1.07
C LEU A 338 2.78 9.24 -0.45
N SER A 339 2.59 8.04 -1.00
CA SER A 339 2.37 7.84 -2.44
C SER A 339 1.20 6.90 -2.70
N PHE A 340 0.60 7.00 -3.88
CA PHE A 340 -0.56 6.22 -4.28
C PHE A 340 -0.33 5.51 -5.61
N VAL A 341 -0.64 4.22 -5.65
CA VAL A 341 -0.76 3.45 -6.91
C VAL A 341 -2.22 3.01 -7.04
N LEU A 342 -2.90 3.57 -8.02
CA LEU A 342 -4.33 3.47 -8.22
C LEU A 342 -4.62 2.61 -9.44
N THR A 343 -5.63 1.75 -9.39
CA THR A 343 -6.15 1.10 -10.60
C THR A 343 -7.53 1.66 -10.95
N SER A 344 -7.78 1.81 -12.25
CA SER A 344 -9.10 2.20 -12.76
C SER A 344 -9.32 1.69 -14.18
N HIS A 345 -10.60 1.57 -14.56
CA HIS A 345 -11.05 1.37 -15.93
C HIS A 345 -11.79 2.59 -16.47
N GLN A 346 -11.87 3.68 -15.69
CA GLN A 346 -12.68 4.86 -16.02
C GLN A 346 -11.85 5.97 -16.68
N THR A 347 -12.42 6.61 -17.68
CA THR A 347 -11.74 7.68 -18.43
C THR A 347 -11.71 9.01 -17.67
N ASP A 348 -12.62 9.25 -16.72
CA ASP A 348 -12.63 10.47 -15.89
C ASP A 348 -11.38 10.53 -14.99
N SER A 349 -11.00 9.40 -14.38
CA SER A 349 -9.79 9.25 -13.56
C SER A 349 -8.53 9.59 -14.34
N MET A 350 -8.45 9.11 -15.58
CA MET A 350 -7.35 9.42 -16.49
C MET A 350 -7.19 10.93 -16.71
N ARG A 351 -8.31 11.65 -16.84
CA ARG A 351 -8.29 13.10 -17.05
C ARG A 351 -7.88 13.83 -15.78
N LEU A 352 -8.38 13.41 -14.63
CA LEU A 352 -8.08 14.01 -13.33
C LEU A 352 -6.63 13.81 -12.88
N LEU A 353 -6.02 12.69 -13.27
CA LEU A 353 -4.66 12.29 -12.91
C LEU A 353 -3.67 12.43 -14.07
N ALA A 354 -4.05 13.09 -15.17
CA ALA A 354 -3.21 13.21 -16.35
C ALA A 354 -1.88 13.91 -16.01
N PRO A 355 -0.71 13.34 -16.40
CA PRO A 355 0.60 13.94 -16.13
C PRO A 355 0.78 15.32 -16.76
N LYS A 356 0.09 15.58 -17.89
CA LYS A 356 0.10 16.88 -18.57
C LYS A 356 -0.53 18.02 -17.77
N THR A 357 -1.37 17.71 -16.78
CA THR A 357 -1.94 18.71 -15.90
C THR A 357 -0.96 18.90 -14.75
N VAL A 358 -0.15 19.96 -14.80
CA VAL A 358 0.81 20.23 -13.72
C VAL A 358 0.05 20.72 -12.49
N GLU A 359 0.35 20.12 -11.34
CA GLU A 359 -0.18 20.50 -10.03
C GLU A 359 1.01 20.49 -9.06
N ASP A 360 1.23 21.59 -8.34
CA ASP A 360 2.40 21.74 -7.47
C ASP A 360 2.44 20.64 -6.40
N GLY A 361 3.62 20.03 -6.21
CA GLY A 361 3.81 18.93 -5.26
C GLY A 361 3.23 17.58 -5.71
N LEU A 362 2.70 17.45 -6.93
CA LEU A 362 2.24 16.18 -7.50
C LEU A 362 3.12 15.69 -8.65
N PHE A 363 3.78 14.56 -8.43
CA PHE A 363 4.57 13.82 -9.41
C PHE A 363 3.71 12.69 -9.95
N LYS A 364 3.07 12.94 -11.10
CA LYS A 364 2.04 12.06 -11.67
C LYS A 364 2.54 11.29 -12.87
N SER A 365 2.18 10.00 -12.94
CA SER A 365 2.37 9.17 -14.12
C SER A 365 1.30 8.09 -14.18
N GLY A 366 1.34 7.28 -15.22
CA GLY A 366 0.44 6.15 -15.36
C GLY A 366 0.79 5.26 -16.54
N CYS A 367 0.17 4.09 -16.57
CA CYS A 367 0.35 3.14 -17.66
C CYS A 367 -0.98 2.54 -18.11
N LEU A 368 -1.02 2.09 -19.36
CA LEU A 368 -2.12 1.28 -19.88
C LEU A 368 -1.65 -0.17 -19.95
N VAL A 369 -2.26 -1.03 -19.16
CA VAL A 369 -2.02 -2.47 -19.17
C VAL A 369 -2.96 -3.13 -20.17
N LYS A 370 -2.42 -4.00 -21.00
CA LYS A 370 -3.15 -4.82 -21.96
C LYS A 370 -2.86 -6.30 -21.68
N PRO A 371 -3.85 -7.20 -21.80
CA PRO A 371 -3.59 -8.62 -21.70
C PRO A 371 -2.62 -9.04 -22.81
N LYS A 372 -1.64 -9.88 -22.44
CA LYS A 372 -0.75 -10.55 -23.39
C LYS A 372 -1.23 -11.99 -23.52
N PHE A 373 -1.89 -12.31 -24.64
CA PHE A 373 -2.22 -13.70 -24.98
C PHE A 373 -0.98 -14.37 -25.56
N ARG A 374 -0.77 -15.65 -25.21
CA ARG A 374 0.21 -16.49 -25.91
C ARG A 374 -0.28 -16.64 -27.35
N SER A 375 0.60 -16.45 -28.35
CA SER A 375 0.38 -17.13 -29.62
C SER A 375 0.52 -18.62 -29.33
N ASP A 376 -0.42 -19.44 -29.81
CA ASP A 376 -0.36 -20.91 -29.66
C ASP A 376 0.75 -21.56 -30.52
N ASP A 377 1.67 -20.77 -31.07
CA ASP A 377 2.85 -21.21 -31.79
C ASP A 377 4.10 -20.83 -30.96
N ASP A 378 4.60 -21.76 -30.15
CA ASP A 378 6.01 -21.92 -29.73
C ASP A 378 6.22 -23.27 -29.02
#